data_AF-W2SXT8-F1
#
_entry.id   AF-W2SXT8-F1
#
_cell.length_a   1.000
_cell.length_b   1.000
_cell.length_c   1.000
_cell.angle_alpha   90.00
_cell.angle_beta   90.00
_cell.angle_gamma   90.00
#
_symmetry.space_group_name_H-M   'P 1'
#
loop_
_entity.id
_entity.type
_entity.pdbx_description
1 polymer ?
#
loop_
_entity_poly.entity_id
_entity_poly.type
_entity_poly.pdbx_seq_one_letter_code
_entity_poly.pdbx_strand_id
1 'polypeptide(L)'
;MRKHKVDETEMIALYGVALFDPGVNELSSEARDKMLTARGLISKSLLQRYEDDDVDDPEIRLGTLYIDVYTYSKVHAITTSENKHLLDIFDIFPMCKERLRESKHQISASPL
;
A
#
# COMPACT_ATOMS: atom_id res chain seq x y z
N MET A 1 -8.49 -0.45 -9.86
CA MET A 1 -7.59 -1.39 -10.57
C MET A 1 -8.11 -1.72 -11.98
N ARG A 2 -8.90 -2.80 -12.22
CA ARG A 2 -9.32 -3.20 -13.59
C ARG A 2 -10.16 -2.15 -14.33
N LYS A 3 -11.06 -1.46 -13.63
CA LYS A 3 -11.93 -0.41 -14.21
C LYS A 3 -11.14 0.74 -14.86
N HIS A 4 -10.00 1.11 -14.26
CA HIS A 4 -9.21 2.27 -14.69
C HIS A 4 -8.07 1.89 -15.64
N LYS A 5 -7.95 0.60 -16.01
CA LYS A 5 -6.86 0.07 -16.85
C LYS A 5 -5.50 0.58 -16.36
N VAL A 6 -5.21 0.34 -15.07
CA VAL A 6 -3.95 0.77 -14.46
C VAL A 6 -2.83 -0.09 -15.03
N ASP A 7 -1.80 0.54 -15.59
CA ASP A 7 -0.63 -0.13 -16.15
C ASP A 7 0.44 -0.47 -15.09
N GLU A 8 1.50 -1.16 -15.50
CA GLU A 8 2.58 -1.58 -14.59
C GLU A 8 3.34 -0.39 -13.99
N THR A 9 3.63 0.64 -14.78
CA THR A 9 4.34 1.84 -14.33
C THR A 9 3.52 2.61 -13.30
N GLU A 10 2.22 2.78 -13.56
CA GLU A 10 1.28 3.40 -12.63
C GLU A 10 1.17 2.59 -11.33
N MET A 11 1.20 1.26 -11.43
CA MET A 11 1.21 0.39 -10.25
C MET A 11 2.48 0.53 -9.40
N ILE A 12 3.65 0.57 -10.04
CA ILE A 12 4.93 0.79 -9.35
C ILE A 12 4.92 2.15 -8.64
N ALA A 13 4.44 3.19 -9.32
CA ALA A 13 4.30 4.51 -8.73
C ALA A 13 3.34 4.50 -7.53
N LEU A 14 2.20 3.80 -7.63
CA LEU A 14 1.26 3.65 -6.52
C LEU A 14 1.87 2.92 -5.31
N TYR A 15 2.72 1.92 -5.53
CA TYR A 15 3.46 1.28 -4.42
C TYR A 15 4.40 2.27 -3.73
N GLY A 16 5.12 3.09 -4.50
CA GLY A 16 5.95 4.16 -3.93
C GLY A 16 5.14 5.16 -3.11
N VAL A 17 3.97 5.57 -3.62
CA VAL A 17 3.04 6.47 -2.92
C VAL A 17 2.54 5.88 -1.61
N ALA A 18 2.22 4.58 -1.59
CA ALA A 18 1.79 3.87 -0.40
C ALA A 18 2.92 3.71 0.62
N LEU A 19 4.15 3.44 0.15
CA LEU A 19 5.31 3.24 1.01
C LEU A 19 5.74 4.54 1.70
N PHE A 20 5.75 5.66 0.97
CA PHE A 20 6.13 6.97 1.49
C PHE A 20 4.94 7.74 2.07
N ASP A 21 4.14 7.10 2.93
CA ASP A 21 2.98 7.74 3.56
C ASP A 21 3.40 8.67 4.72
N PRO A 22 3.31 10.01 4.56
CA PRO A 22 3.66 10.95 5.62
C PRO A 22 2.62 10.96 6.75
N GLY A 23 1.49 10.25 6.60
CA GLY A 23 0.42 10.13 7.60
C GLY A 23 0.71 9.10 8.70
N VAL A 24 1.82 8.36 8.62
CA VAL A 24 2.20 7.40 9.67
C VAL A 24 2.44 8.13 11.00
N ASN A 25 1.95 7.53 12.09
CA ASN A 25 2.12 8.06 13.43
C ASN A 25 3.59 8.07 13.84
N GLU A 26 3.96 8.95 14.79
CA GLU A 26 5.31 9.00 15.39
C GLU A 26 6.47 9.33 14.43
N LEU A 27 6.21 9.67 13.17
CA LEU A 27 7.22 10.24 12.28
C LEU A 27 7.68 11.62 12.76
N SER A 28 9.00 11.84 12.76
CA SER A 28 9.58 13.18 12.91
C SER A 28 9.13 14.11 11.78
N SER A 29 9.15 15.42 12.04
CA SER A 29 8.85 16.42 11.01
C SER A 29 9.73 16.26 9.78
N GLU A 30 11.04 16.04 9.98
CA GLU A 30 12.00 15.82 8.90
C GLU A 30 11.66 14.58 8.06
N ALA A 31 11.25 13.47 8.69
CA ALA A 31 10.86 12.26 7.96
C ALA A 31 9.57 12.48 7.15
N ARG A 32 8.58 13.18 7.72
CA ARG A 32 7.35 13.54 7.01
C ARG A 32 7.64 14.38 5.76
N ASP A 33 8.54 15.36 5.88
CA ASP A 33 8.91 16.24 4.79
C ASP A 33 9.62 15.49 3.66
N LYS A 34 10.53 14.57 4.00
CA LYS A 34 11.18 13.68 3.03
C LYS A 34 10.17 12.78 2.32
N MET A 35 9.20 12.22 3.03
CA MET A 35 8.14 11.39 2.44
C MET A 35 7.22 12.19 1.51
N LEU A 36 6.82 13.41 1.91
CA LEU A 36 6.05 14.32 1.06
C LEU A 36 6.83 14.64 -0.22
N THR A 37 8.12 14.95 -0.09
CA THR A 37 9.00 15.23 -1.23
C THR A 37 9.09 14.03 -2.18
N ALA A 38 9.31 12.83 -1.65
CA ALA A 38 9.39 11.60 -2.45
C ALA A 38 8.09 11.35 -3.23
N ARG A 39 6.92 11.53 -2.60
CA ARG A 39 5.62 11.44 -3.28
C ARG A 39 5.46 12.50 -4.37
N GLY A 40 5.88 13.73 -4.11
CA GLY A 40 5.87 14.81 -5.09
C GLY A 40 6.70 14.48 -6.34
N LEU A 41 7.88 13.87 -6.16
CA LEU A 41 8.73 13.43 -7.27
C LEU A 41 8.08 12.30 -8.09
N ILE A 42 7.41 11.35 -7.45
CA ILE A 42 6.66 10.29 -8.13
C ILE A 42 5.53 10.91 -8.96
N SER A 43 4.73 11.81 -8.38
CA SER A 43 3.65 12.50 -9.09
C SER A 43 4.16 13.27 -10.30
N LYS A 44 5.25 14.03 -10.13
CA LYS A 44 5.86 14.80 -11.21
C LYS A 44 6.33 13.89 -12.35
N SER A 45 6.93 12.75 -12.02
CA SER A 45 7.42 11.79 -13.01
C SER A 45 6.27 11.14 -13.79
N LEU A 46 5.15 10.82 -13.12
CA LEU A 46 3.96 10.31 -13.79
C LEU A 46 3.31 11.35 -14.69
N LEU A 47 3.21 12.60 -14.23
CA LEU A 47 2.63 13.69 -15.02
C LEU A 47 3.43 13.91 -16.30
N GLN A 48 4.76 14.00 -16.16
CA GLN A 48 5.66 14.13 -17.31
C GLN A 48 5.50 12.96 -18.29
N ARG A 49 5.40 11.72 -17.78
CA ARG A 49 5.14 10.56 -18.65
C ARG A 49 3.83 10.69 -19.42
N TYR A 50 2.76 11.11 -18.77
CA TYR A 50 1.46 11.29 -19.44
C TYR A 50 1.49 12.38 -20.49
N GLU A 51 2.24 13.46 -20.25
CA GLU A 51 2.51 14.51 -21.24
C GLU A 51 3.29 13.96 -22.43
N ASP A 52 4.36 13.18 -22.19
CA ASP A 52 5.19 12.57 -23.24
C ASP A 52 4.43 11.50 -24.06
N ASP A 53 3.48 10.80 -23.42
CA ASP A 53 2.64 9.76 -24.03
C ASP A 53 1.38 10.33 -24.72
N ASP A 54 1.21 11.67 -24.78
CA ASP A 54 0.03 12.37 -25.32
C ASP A 54 -1.32 11.88 -24.73
N VAL A 55 -1.35 11.61 -23.42
CA VAL A 55 -2.57 11.22 -22.73
C VAL A 55 -3.52 12.42 -22.63
N ASP A 56 -4.79 12.23 -23.02
CA ASP A 56 -5.84 13.23 -22.81
C ASP A 56 -5.99 13.58 -21.32
N ASP A 57 -5.85 14.87 -21.00
CA ASP A 57 -5.93 15.45 -19.66
C ASP A 57 -5.04 14.74 -18.59
N PRO A 58 -3.70 14.90 -18.66
CA PRO A 58 -2.73 14.25 -17.76
C PRO A 58 -3.02 14.43 -16.26
N GLU A 59 -3.47 15.62 -15.87
CA GLU A 59 -3.83 15.95 -14.49
C GLU A 59 -5.06 15.17 -14.01
N ILE A 60 -6.05 14.98 -14.89
CA ILE A 60 -7.25 14.20 -14.59
C ILE A 60 -6.88 12.72 -14.45
N ARG A 61 -5.98 12.21 -15.30
CA ARG A 61 -5.47 10.84 -15.18
C ARG A 61 -4.75 10.63 -13.85
N LEU A 62 -3.85 11.54 -13.48
CA LEU A 62 -3.13 11.49 -12.21
C LEU A 62 -4.09 11.58 -11.02
N GLY A 63 -5.06 12.49 -11.06
CA GLY A 63 -6.10 12.63 -10.04
C GLY A 63 -6.93 11.35 -9.87
N THR A 64 -7.33 10.73 -10.98
CA THR A 64 -8.03 9.43 -10.99
C THR A 64 -7.20 8.34 -10.31
N LEU A 65 -5.90 8.29 -10.59
CA LEU A 65 -5.01 7.30 -9.97
C LEU A 65 -4.94 7.46 -8.44
N TYR A 66 -4.88 8.69 -7.94
CA TYR A 66 -4.79 8.98 -6.51
C TYR A 66 -6.12 8.80 -5.77
N ILE A 67 -7.22 9.29 -6.34
CA ILE A 67 -8.53 9.28 -5.68
C ILE A 67 -9.16 7.90 -5.83
N ASP A 68 -9.37 7.44 -7.06
CA ASP A 68 -10.18 6.25 -7.29
C ASP A 68 -9.40 4.96 -7.01
N VAL A 69 -8.10 4.95 -7.28
CA VAL A 69 -7.29 3.73 -7.12
C VAL A 69 -6.62 3.70 -5.76
N TYR A 70 -5.76 4.69 -5.46
CA TYR A 70 -4.99 4.68 -4.21
C TYR A 70 -5.88 4.81 -2.97
N THR A 71 -6.76 5.82 -2.92
CA THR A 71 -7.59 6.04 -1.72
C THR A 71 -8.53 4.88 -1.47
N TYR A 72 -9.18 4.33 -2.51
CA TYR A 72 -10.00 3.13 -2.38
C TYR A 72 -9.19 1.93 -1.85
N SER A 73 -7.98 1.70 -2.39
CA SER A 73 -7.12 0.60 -1.96
C SER A 73 -6.69 0.75 -0.50
N LYS A 74 -6.39 1.97 -0.07
CA LYS A 74 -6.04 2.29 1.32
C LYS A 74 -7.22 2.05 2.27
N VAL A 75 -8.42 2.51 1.92
CA VAL A 75 -9.65 2.25 2.70
C VAL A 75 -9.93 0.75 2.79
N HIS A 76 -9.89 0.04 1.66
CA HIS A 76 -10.11 -1.40 1.63
C HIS A 76 -9.10 -2.18 2.49
N ALA A 77 -7.83 -1.78 2.48
CA ALA A 77 -6.79 -2.37 3.31
C ALA A 77 -7.04 -2.14 4.80
N ILE A 78 -7.46 -0.93 5.20
CA ILE A 78 -7.85 -0.63 6.59
C ILE A 78 -9.02 -1.52 7.01
N THR A 79 -10.12 -1.52 6.27
CA THR A 79 -11.31 -2.32 6.59
C THR A 79 -10.99 -3.81 6.65
N THR A 80 -10.15 -4.32 5.74
CA THR A 80 -9.74 -5.73 5.75
C THR A 80 -8.82 -6.06 6.92
N SER A 81 -7.92 -5.14 7.31
CA SER A 81 -7.09 -5.28 8.51
C SER A 81 -7.94 -5.29 9.78
N GLU A 82 -8.93 -4.40 9.87
CA GLU A 82 -9.91 -4.36 10.96
C GLU A 82 -10.73 -5.65 11.01
N ASN A 83 -11.23 -6.12 9.87
CA ASN A 83 -11.97 -7.38 9.78
C ASN A 83 -11.10 -8.56 10.22
N LYS A 84 -9.85 -8.62 9.78
CA LYS A 84 -8.90 -9.65 10.21
C LYS A 84 -8.68 -9.58 11.73
N HIS A 85 -8.49 -8.39 12.28
CA HIS A 85 -8.31 -8.18 13.71
C HIS A 85 -9.55 -8.61 14.52
N LEU A 86 -10.75 -8.27 14.07
CA LEU A 86 -12.00 -8.69 14.71
C LEU A 86 -12.14 -10.22 14.68
N LEU A 87 -11.87 -10.85 13.54
CA LEU A 87 -11.92 -12.30 13.40
C LEU A 87 -10.86 -12.99 14.27
N ASP A 88 -9.68 -12.39 14.46
CA ASP A 88 -8.65 -12.86 15.40
C ASP A 88 -9.10 -12.71 16.87
N ILE A 89 -9.76 -11.61 17.26
CA ILE A 89 -10.30 -11.40 18.64
C ILE A 89 -11.35 -12.46 18.98
N PHE A 90 -12.27 -12.72 18.06
CA PHE A 90 -13.36 -13.66 18.27
C PHE A 90 -12.98 -15.13 17.98
N ASP A 91 -11.70 -15.40 17.69
CA ASP A 91 -11.16 -16.72 17.32
C ASP A 91 -11.94 -17.39 16.17
N ILE A 92 -12.50 -16.58 15.26
CA ILE A 92 -13.35 -17.04 14.15
C ILE A 92 -12.49 -17.63 13.01
N PHE A 93 -11.16 -17.47 13.04
CA PHE A 93 -10.23 -18.15 12.15
C PHE A 93 -9.55 -19.38 12.81
N PRO A 94 -9.92 -20.62 12.44
CA PRO A 94 -9.24 -21.81 12.94
C PRO A 94 -7.84 -22.05 12.32
N MET A 95 -7.39 -21.25 11.35
CA MET A 95 -6.37 -21.72 10.37
C MET A 95 -4.94 -21.18 10.53
N CYS A 96 -4.64 -20.34 11.53
CA CYS A 96 -3.26 -19.85 11.76
C CYS A 96 -2.63 -20.29 13.08
N LYS A 97 -3.41 -20.76 14.06
CA LYS A 97 -2.85 -21.26 15.33
C LYS A 97 -2.08 -22.58 15.16
N GLU A 98 -2.47 -23.42 14.19
CA GLU A 98 -1.77 -24.69 13.93
C GLU A 98 -0.37 -24.47 13.34
N ARG A 99 -0.22 -23.58 12.35
CA ARG A 99 1.11 -23.26 11.76
C ARG A 99 2.07 -22.56 12.72
N LEU A 100 1.57 -21.75 13.66
CA LEU A 100 2.39 -21.13 14.70
C LEU A 100 2.77 -22.09 15.84
N ARG A 101 2.02 -23.18 16.05
CA ARG A 101 2.42 -24.27 16.96
C ARG A 101 3.49 -25.16 16.35
N GLU A 102 3.39 -25.46 15.06
CA GLU A 102 4.38 -26.28 14.33
C GLU A 102 5.75 -25.60 14.26
N SER A 103 5.81 -24.28 14.03
CA SER A 103 7.08 -23.54 14.01
C SER A 103 7.75 -23.44 15.39
N LYS A 104 6.96 -23.41 16.49
CA LYS A 104 7.51 -23.44 17.86
C LYS A 104 8.02 -24.82 18.26
N HIS A 105 7.45 -25.91 17.74
CA HIS A 105 7.95 -27.28 18.00
C HIS A 105 9.23 -27.61 17.22
N GLN A 106 9.45 -27.00 16.04
CA GLN A 106 10.69 -27.24 15.28
C GLN A 106 11.92 -26.56 15.89
N ILE A 107 11.77 -25.43 16.59
CA ILE A 107 12.89 -24.72 17.22
C ILE A 107 13.35 -25.43 18.52
N SER A 108 12.46 -26.13 19.22
CA SER A 108 12.82 -26.88 20.44
C SER A 108 13.41 -28.27 20.19
N ALA A 109 13.51 -28.71 18.93
CA ALA A 109 13.91 -30.08 18.57
C ALA A 109 15.25 -30.15 17.81
N SER A 110 16.11 -29.12 17.91
CA SER A 110 17.51 -29.22 17.48
C SER A 110 18.41 -29.47 18.69
N PRO A 111 18.83 -30.72 18.96
CA PRO A 111 19.94 -30.96 19.87
C PRO A 111 21.26 -30.61 19.17
N LEU A 112 22.13 -29.91 19.90
CA LEU A 112 23.57 -29.87 19.67
C LEU A 112 24.17 -31.29 19.76
#